data_AF-A0A0C2I8Y5-F1
#
_entry.id   AF-A0A0C2I8Y5-F1
#
_cell.length_a   1.000
_cell.length_b   1.000
_cell.length_c   1.000
_cell.angle_alpha   90.00
_cell.angle_beta   90.00
_cell.angle_gamma   90.00
#
_symmetry.space_group_name_H-M   'P 1'
#
loop_
_entity.id
_entity.type
_entity.pdbx_description
1 polymer ?
#
loop_
_entity_poly.entity_id
_entity_poly.type
_entity_poly.pdbx_seq_one_letter_code
_entity_poly.pdbx_strand_id
1 'polypeptide(L)'
;MVAPPRGIRTSYLPDYSREVWIGGSLFFLAAGAYYLYQEDTQDYVVVDPPAAAPQVAPEPQDNGYDVVAYPANGQSPEQVQEDGEDCYRWAVQQSGFDPANVTYAPAPAVVQAYRQAEGNCLSSRGYQVNY
;
A
#
# COMPACT_ATOMS: atom_id res chain seq x y z
N MET A 1 -1.92 0.56 14.21
CA MET A 1 -0.61 1.21 14.32
C MET A 1 -0.80 2.72 14.15
N VAL A 2 -0.31 3.53 15.10
CA VAL A 2 -0.44 4.99 15.05
C VAL A 2 0.70 5.54 14.21
N ALA A 3 0.38 6.15 13.07
CA ALA A 3 1.36 6.82 12.24
C ALA A 3 1.95 8.02 13.01
N PRO A 4 3.28 8.22 13.01
CA PRO A 4 3.90 9.37 13.66
C PRO A 4 3.43 10.68 12.99
N PRO A 5 3.26 11.77 13.76
CA PRO A 5 2.88 13.06 13.20
C PRO A 5 3.94 13.60 12.24
N ARG A 6 3.48 14.22 11.15
CA ARG A 6 4.33 14.84 10.12
C ARG A 6 5.26 15.89 10.71
N GLY A 7 6.51 15.96 10.25
CA GLY A 7 7.50 16.95 10.70
C GLY A 7 8.22 16.63 12.01
N ILE A 8 7.98 15.46 12.62
CA ILE A 8 8.81 14.97 13.73
C ILE A 8 10.22 14.70 13.21
N ARG A 9 11.22 15.23 13.92
CA ARG A 9 12.64 14.95 13.71
C ARG A 9 13.10 13.89 14.69
N THR A 10 13.85 12.92 14.22
CA THR A 10 14.48 11.89 15.06
C THR A 10 15.95 11.79 14.70
N SER A 11 16.81 11.71 15.71
CA SER A 11 18.26 11.58 15.50
C SER A 11 18.68 10.14 15.21
N TYR A 12 17.78 9.17 15.40
CA TYR A 12 18.00 7.77 15.07
C TYR A 12 16.73 7.14 14.49
N LEU A 13 16.93 6.19 13.57
CA LEU A 13 15.84 5.35 13.05
C LEU A 13 15.82 4.01 13.78
N PRO A 14 14.64 3.35 13.87
CA PRO A 14 14.55 2.00 14.40
C PRO A 14 15.34 1.00 13.55
N ASP A 15 15.81 -0.09 14.15
CA ASP A 15 16.59 -1.14 13.46
C ASP A 15 15.81 -1.84 12.33
N TYR A 16 14.48 -1.81 12.37
CA TYR A 16 13.62 -2.34 11.31
C TYR A 16 13.44 -1.38 10.12
N SER A 17 14.08 -0.22 10.14
CA SER A 17 14.01 0.73 9.03
C SER A 17 14.63 0.15 7.76
N ARG A 18 14.04 0.45 6.61
CA ARG A 18 14.50 -0.01 5.29
C ARG A 18 14.87 1.16 4.39
N GLU A 19 16.01 1.05 3.72
CA GLU A 19 16.43 1.97 2.67
C GLU A 19 15.62 1.75 1.39
N VAL A 20 15.09 2.83 0.81
CA VAL A 20 14.28 2.81 -0.41
C VAL A 20 14.76 3.93 -1.33
N TRP A 21 15.22 3.56 -2.53
CA TRP A 21 15.61 4.51 -3.57
C TRP A 21 14.41 4.88 -4.44
N ILE A 22 14.08 6.18 -4.50
CA ILE A 22 12.87 6.68 -5.17
C ILE A 22 13.25 7.93 -5.96
N GLY A 23 13.07 7.90 -7.28
CA GLY A 23 13.37 9.04 -8.15
C GLY A 23 14.81 9.55 -8.08
N GLY A 24 15.76 8.68 -7.68
CA GLY A 24 17.18 9.04 -7.53
C GLY A 24 17.56 9.59 -6.15
N SER A 25 16.62 9.65 -5.20
CA SER A 25 16.87 10.05 -3.81
C SER A 25 16.71 8.86 -2.87
N LEU A 26 17.55 8.80 -1.83
CA LEU A 26 17.46 7.79 -0.77
C LEU A 26 16.46 8.21 0.31
N PHE A 27 15.51 7.34 0.60
CA PHE A 27 14.54 7.47 1.69
C PHE A 27 14.67 6.29 2.67
N PHE A 28 14.20 6.49 3.90
CA PHE A 28 14.09 5.42 4.89
C PHE A 28 12.62 5.20 5.24
N LEU A 29 12.16 3.95 5.17
CA LEU A 29 10.80 3.56 5.53
C LEU A 29 10.80 2.90 6.90
N ALA A 30 10.01 3.44 7.84
CA ALA A 30 9.82 2.85 9.17
C ALA A 30 8.38 3.09 9.66
N ALA A 31 7.72 2.06 10.16
CA ALA A 31 6.36 2.13 10.72
C ALA A 31 5.33 2.83 9.81
N GLY A 32 5.46 2.62 8.49
CA GLY A 32 4.57 3.22 7.48
C GLY A 32 4.85 4.69 7.12
N ALA A 33 5.90 5.30 7.69
CA ALA A 33 6.30 6.67 7.39
C ALA A 33 7.62 6.73 6.60
N TYR A 34 7.74 7.72 5.72
CA TYR A 34 8.96 8.02 4.97
C TYR A 34 9.80 9.05 5.70
N TYR A 35 11.10 8.79 5.79
CA TYR A 35 12.08 9.66 6.42
C TYR A 35 13.14 10.07 5.41
N LEU A 36 13.54 11.34 5.45
CA LEU A 36 14.70 11.88 4.75
C LEU A 36 15.78 12.26 5.76
N TYR A 37 17.02 11.90 5.45
CA TYR A 37 18.17 12.37 6.22
C TYR A 37 18.51 13.81 5.82
N GLN A 38 18.61 14.71 6.80
CA GLN A 38 19.10 16.07 6.60
C GLN A 38 20.54 16.17 7.11
N GLU A 39 21.49 16.40 6.20
CA GLU A 39 22.90 16.51 6.54
C GLU A 39 23.20 17.74 7.43
N ASP A 40 22.50 18.86 7.20
CA ASP A 40 22.71 20.11 7.94
C ASP A 40 22.45 19.98 9.44
N THR A 41 21.46 19.17 9.82
CA THR A 41 21.08 18.96 11.24
C THR A 41 21.39 17.55 11.73
N GLN A 42 21.85 16.67 10.86
CA GLN A 42 22.12 15.26 11.13
C GLN A 42 20.90 14.50 11.69
N ASP A 43 19.68 14.88 11.30
CA ASP A 43 18.43 14.26 11.75
C ASP A 43 17.64 13.65 10.59
N TYR A 44 16.77 12.69 10.92
CA TYR A 44 15.76 12.14 10.02
C TYR A 44 14.44 12.85 10.23
N VAL A 45 13.80 13.30 9.15
CA VAL A 45 12.51 14.01 9.22
C VAL A 45 11.44 13.21 8.52
N VAL A 46 10.29 13.05 9.18
CA VAL A 46 9.09 12.48 8.57
C VAL A 46 8.63 13.39 7.44
N VAL A 47 8.67 12.88 6.23
CA VAL A 47 8.20 13.56 5.02
C VAL A 47 6.96 12.89 4.48
N ASP A 48 6.21 13.62 3.67
CA ASP A 48 5.18 13.00 2.87
C ASP A 48 5.79 11.94 1.94
N PRO A 49 5.09 10.81 1.73
CA PRO A 49 5.54 9.81 0.78
C PRO A 49 5.80 10.48 -0.57
N PRO A 50 7.00 10.35 -1.15
CA PRO A 50 7.27 10.95 -2.44
C PRO A 50 6.29 10.34 -3.47
N ALA A 51 5.82 11.14 -4.44
CA ALA A 51 4.78 10.68 -5.38
C ALA A 51 5.19 9.44 -6.20
N ALA A 52 6.50 9.22 -6.34
CA ALA A 52 7.09 8.05 -6.99
C ALA A 52 7.43 6.90 -6.02
N ALA A 53 7.19 7.07 -4.72
CA ALA A 53 7.31 5.97 -3.78
C ALA A 53 6.33 4.88 -4.19
N PRO A 54 6.70 3.58 -4.04
CA PRO A 54 5.66 2.59 -3.84
C PRO A 54 4.90 3.06 -2.60
N GLN A 55 3.71 3.64 -2.81
CA GLN A 55 2.75 3.80 -1.74
C GLN A 55 2.61 2.40 -1.19
N VAL A 56 3.05 2.21 0.06
CA VAL A 56 2.80 0.97 0.76
C VAL A 56 1.29 0.98 0.86
N ALA A 57 0.62 0.32 -0.10
CA ALA A 57 -0.77 -0.06 0.03
C ALA A 57 -0.86 -0.62 1.46
N PRO A 58 -1.84 -0.18 2.27
CA PRO A 58 -1.99 -0.70 3.64
C PRO A 58 -1.74 -2.19 3.55
N GLU A 59 -0.72 -2.68 4.27
CA GLU A 59 -0.25 -4.07 4.17
C GLU A 59 -1.50 -4.93 3.99
N PRO A 60 -1.65 -5.67 2.86
CA PRO A 60 -2.80 -6.54 2.71
C PRO A 60 -2.80 -7.34 4.00
N GLN A 61 -3.88 -7.19 4.76
CA GLN A 61 -4.04 -7.91 5.99
C GLN A 61 -4.00 -9.35 5.51
N ASP A 62 -2.87 -10.05 5.70
CA ASP A 62 -2.52 -11.26 4.94
C ASP A 62 -3.53 -12.35 5.28
N ASN A 63 -4.65 -12.30 4.59
CA ASN A 63 -5.75 -13.25 4.70
C ASN A 63 -5.58 -14.29 3.57
N GLY A 64 -4.54 -14.17 2.73
CA GLY A 64 -4.32 -15.03 1.57
C GLY A 64 -5.36 -14.84 0.47
N TYR A 65 -6.15 -13.76 0.49
CA TYR A 65 -7.23 -13.50 -0.47
C TYR A 65 -7.04 -12.21 -1.27
N ASP A 66 -6.43 -11.19 -0.68
CA ASP A 66 -6.34 -9.85 -1.26
C ASP A 66 -5.35 -9.77 -2.44
N VAL A 67 -5.64 -8.87 -3.36
CA VAL A 67 -4.77 -8.56 -4.49
C VAL A 67 -3.81 -7.43 -4.14
N VAL A 68 -2.53 -7.63 -4.39
CA VAL A 68 -1.52 -6.59 -4.15
C VAL A 68 -1.40 -5.74 -5.41
N ALA A 69 -1.73 -4.45 -5.32
CA ALA A 69 -1.66 -3.53 -6.46
C ALA A 69 -0.84 -2.28 -6.12
N TYR A 70 -0.02 -1.86 -7.08
CA TYR A 70 0.85 -0.69 -6.97
C TYR A 70 0.44 0.39 -7.96
N PRO A 71 0.37 1.67 -7.56
CA PRO A 71 0.13 2.75 -8.49
C PRO A 71 1.27 2.82 -9.53
N ALA A 72 0.93 2.83 -10.82
CA ALA A 72 1.91 2.87 -11.91
C ALA A 72 1.87 4.18 -12.72
N ASN A 73 0.87 5.04 -12.50
CA ASN A 73 0.62 6.24 -13.31
C ASN A 73 0.56 7.54 -12.49
N GLY A 74 1.17 7.55 -11.29
CA GLY A 74 1.20 8.74 -10.42
C GLY A 74 -0.11 9.02 -9.68
N GLN A 75 -0.90 7.98 -9.39
CA GLN A 75 -2.13 8.10 -8.61
C GLN A 75 -1.86 8.68 -7.20
N SER A 76 -2.71 9.62 -6.76
CA SER A 76 -2.59 10.22 -5.43
C SER A 76 -3.00 9.23 -4.34
N PRO A 77 -2.56 9.41 -3.08
CA PRO A 77 -2.94 8.52 -1.98
C PRO A 77 -4.45 8.42 -1.78
N GLU A 78 -5.17 9.53 -1.90
CA GLU A 78 -6.64 9.53 -1.85
C GLU A 78 -7.24 8.71 -2.99
N GLN A 79 -6.71 8.83 -4.21
CA GLN A 79 -7.17 8.06 -5.35
C GLN A 79 -6.87 6.56 -5.18
N VAL A 80 -5.71 6.18 -4.64
CA VAL A 80 -5.41 4.78 -4.34
C VAL A 80 -6.36 4.19 -3.31
N GLN A 81 -6.75 4.95 -2.30
CA GLN A 81 -7.72 4.50 -1.31
C GLN A 81 -9.12 4.35 -1.91
N GLU A 82 -9.57 5.34 -2.68
CA GLU A 82 -10.88 5.31 -3.34
C GLU A 82 -10.97 4.20 -4.39
N ASP A 83 -9.95 4.08 -5.25
CA ASP A 83 -9.85 3.03 -6.27
C ASP A 83 -9.80 1.63 -5.62
N GLY A 84 -9.08 1.49 -4.51
CA GLY A 84 -9.02 0.26 -3.74
C GLY A 84 -10.38 -0.14 -3.17
N GLU A 85 -11.10 0.77 -2.51
CA GLU A 85 -12.44 0.49 -1.97
C GLU A 85 -13.47 0.18 -3.06
N ASP A 86 -13.43 0.92 -4.18
CA ASP A 86 -14.30 0.69 -5.32
C ASP A 86 -14.06 -0.69 -5.94
N CYS A 87 -12.81 -1.02 -6.21
CA CYS A 87 -12.45 -2.30 -6.82
C CYS A 87 -12.71 -3.47 -5.88
N TYR A 88 -12.51 -3.29 -4.57
CA TYR A 88 -12.93 -4.22 -3.54
C TYR A 88 -14.44 -4.50 -3.64
N ARG A 89 -15.28 -3.45 -3.60
CA ARG A 89 -16.75 -3.60 -3.66
C ARG A 89 -17.19 -4.26 -4.96
N TRP A 90 -16.55 -3.91 -6.07
CA TRP A 90 -16.80 -4.54 -7.36
C TRP A 90 -16.46 -6.03 -7.34
N ALA A 91 -15.31 -6.40 -6.78
CA ALA A 91 -14.88 -7.79 -6.67
C ALA A 91 -15.80 -8.61 -5.78
N VAL A 92 -16.27 -8.07 -4.65
CA VAL A 92 -17.28 -8.70 -3.79
C VAL A 92 -18.57 -8.92 -4.56
N GLN A 93 -19.04 -7.93 -5.32
CA GLN A 93 -20.27 -8.02 -6.10
C GLN A 93 -20.18 -9.05 -7.24
N GLN A 94 -19.03 -9.14 -7.92
CA GLN A 94 -18.82 -10.09 -9.02
C GLN A 94 -18.61 -11.53 -8.55
N SER A 95 -17.87 -11.71 -7.45
CA SER A 95 -17.52 -13.04 -6.94
C SER A 95 -18.51 -13.61 -5.92
N GLY A 96 -19.31 -12.74 -5.28
CA GLY A 96 -20.15 -13.10 -4.15
C GLY A 96 -19.37 -13.40 -2.86
N PHE A 97 -18.08 -13.03 -2.81
CA PHE A 97 -17.18 -13.31 -1.71
C PHE A 97 -16.62 -12.02 -1.09
N ASP A 98 -16.75 -11.93 0.22
CA ASP A 98 -16.27 -10.81 1.03
C ASP A 98 -15.15 -11.32 1.96
N PRO A 99 -13.88 -10.98 1.71
CA PRO A 99 -12.74 -11.42 2.53
C PRO A 99 -12.74 -10.81 3.94
N ALA A 100 -13.41 -9.67 4.15
CA ALA A 100 -13.54 -9.05 5.48
C ALA A 100 -14.53 -9.81 6.38
N ASN A 101 -15.42 -10.62 5.79
CA ASN A 101 -16.47 -11.36 6.51
C ASN A 101 -16.32 -12.89 6.36
N VAL A 102 -15.09 -13.40 6.27
CA VAL A 102 -14.82 -14.84 6.15
C VAL A 102 -14.85 -15.51 7.51
N THR A 103 -15.80 -16.44 7.69
CA THR A 103 -15.93 -17.25 8.92
C THR A 103 -15.50 -18.70 8.74
N TYR A 104 -15.30 -19.14 7.50
CA TYR A 104 -14.86 -20.48 7.11
C TYR A 104 -14.02 -20.40 5.84
N ALA A 105 -13.12 -21.37 5.61
CA ALA A 105 -12.28 -21.40 4.42
C ALA A 105 -13.14 -21.44 3.14
N PRO A 106 -13.07 -20.41 2.27
CA PRO A 106 -13.83 -20.37 1.03
C PRO A 106 -13.29 -21.38 0.01
N ALA A 107 -14.12 -21.72 -0.98
CA ALA A 107 -13.66 -22.56 -2.08
C ALA A 107 -12.57 -21.83 -2.91
N PRO A 108 -11.49 -22.52 -3.34
CA PRO A 108 -10.39 -21.89 -4.10
C PRO A 108 -10.87 -21.15 -5.36
N ALA A 109 -11.89 -21.67 -6.04
CA ALA A 109 -12.46 -21.04 -7.23
C ALA A 109 -13.10 -19.68 -6.93
N VAL A 110 -13.69 -19.51 -5.74
CA VAL A 110 -14.34 -18.27 -5.32
C VAL A 110 -13.30 -17.21 -4.99
N VAL A 111 -12.24 -17.60 -4.28
CA VAL A 111 -11.07 -16.73 -4.02
C VAL A 111 -10.42 -16.29 -5.32
N GLN A 112 -10.24 -17.22 -6.26
CA GLN A 112 -9.65 -16.91 -7.55
C GLN A 112 -10.52 -15.94 -8.36
N ALA A 113 -11.85 -16.11 -8.34
CA ALA A 113 -12.77 -15.21 -9.00
C ALA A 113 -12.72 -13.80 -8.39
N TYR A 114 -12.67 -13.70 -7.06
CA TYR A 114 -12.50 -12.43 -6.34
C TYR A 114 -11.20 -11.73 -6.74
N ARG A 115 -10.07 -12.45 -6.67
CA ARG A 115 -8.75 -11.91 -7.02
C ARG A 115 -8.67 -11.41 -8.46
N GLN A 116 -9.21 -12.19 -9.40
CA GLN A 116 -9.26 -11.75 -10.80
C GLN A 116 -10.13 -10.51 -10.95
N ALA A 117 -11.26 -10.43 -10.24
CA ALA A 117 -12.12 -9.28 -10.33
C ALA A 117 -11.43 -8.02 -9.80
N GLU A 118 -10.92 -8.06 -8.58
CA GLU A 118 -10.21 -6.94 -7.96
C GLU A 118 -9.00 -6.51 -8.80
N GLY A 119 -8.18 -7.48 -9.24
CA GLY A 119 -7.02 -7.23 -10.08
C GLY A 119 -7.36 -6.63 -11.44
N ASN A 120 -8.43 -7.08 -12.10
CA ASN A 120 -8.86 -6.51 -13.37
C ASN A 120 -9.34 -5.06 -13.21
N CYS A 121 -10.08 -4.77 -12.14
CA CYS A 121 -10.53 -3.42 -11.84
C CYS A 121 -9.33 -2.48 -11.61
N LEU A 122 -8.39 -2.88 -10.76
CA LEU A 122 -7.19 -2.09 -10.46
C LEU A 122 -6.30 -1.94 -11.70
N SER A 123 -6.12 -3.00 -12.48
CA SER A 123 -5.37 -2.93 -13.73
C SER A 123 -5.98 -1.94 -14.72
N SER A 124 -7.32 -1.90 -14.83
CA SER A 124 -8.02 -0.93 -15.68
C SER A 124 -7.81 0.53 -15.26
N ARG A 125 -7.57 0.78 -13.97
CA ARG A 125 -7.25 2.11 -13.40
C ARG A 125 -5.76 2.44 -13.43
N GLY A 126 -4.96 1.59 -14.10
CA GLY A 126 -3.53 1.81 -14.30
C GLY A 126 -2.68 1.43 -13.10
N TYR A 127 -3.11 0.45 -12.31
CA TYR A 127 -2.30 -0.17 -11.26
C TYR A 127 -1.57 -1.39 -11.80
N GLN A 128 -0.35 -1.60 -11.31
CA GLN A 128 0.38 -2.83 -11.52
C GLN A 128 -0.03 -3.84 -10.46
N VAL A 129 -0.70 -4.90 -10.89
CA VAL A 129 -1.26 -5.94 -10.03
C VAL A 129 -0.33 -7.13 -9.91
N ASN A 130 -0.19 -7.67 -8.70
CA ASN A 130 0.53 -8.90 -8.39
C ASN A 130 -0.40 -9.89 -7.66
N TYR A 131 -0.35 -11.16 -8.06
CA TYR A 131 -1.25 -12.23 -7.61
C TYR A 131 -0.61 -13.21 -6.64
#